data_AF-A0A644X5C7-F1
#
_entry.id   AF-A0A644X5C7-F1
#
_cell.length_a   1.000
_cell.length_b   1.000
_cell.length_c   1.000
_cell.angle_alpha   90.00
_cell.angle_beta   90.00
_cell.angle_gamma   90.00
#
_symmetry.space_group_name_H-M   'P 1'
#
loop_
_entity.id
_entity.type
_entity.pdbx_description
1 polymer ?
#
loop_
_entity_poly.entity_id
_entity_poly.type
_entity_poly.pdbx_seq_one_letter_code
_entity_poly.pdbx_strand_id
1 'polypeptide(L)'
;MLDSIIKLVIGDMEEKKAYKQMMKRVDNLPKDYSHAFRKIQHYMYSVGSPEGDMSIFTDLNMFLGLVDLFEASEAEGRQVLDVIGSDVAKFSDDFMRASSTNTETLREKINKEIIEKFNKEEK
;
A
#
# COMPACT_ATOMS: atom_id res chain seq x y z
N MET A 1 -2.25 -32.28 6.31
CA MET A 1 -3.61 -31.72 6.43
C MET A 1 -3.70 -30.77 7.63
N LEU A 2 -3.40 -31.20 8.87
CA LEU A 2 -3.38 -30.33 10.05
C LEU A 2 -2.34 -29.19 9.97
N ASP A 3 -1.13 -29.46 9.49
CA ASP A 3 -0.07 -28.44 9.41
C ASP A 3 -0.43 -27.26 8.50
N SER A 4 -1.15 -27.52 7.41
CA SER A 4 -1.65 -26.49 6.49
C SER A 4 -2.72 -25.62 7.14
N ILE A 5 -3.60 -26.21 7.95
CA ILE A 5 -4.65 -25.48 8.69
C ILE A 5 -4.03 -24.63 9.80
N ILE A 6 -3.06 -25.19 10.55
CA ILE A 6 -2.33 -24.48 11.59
C ILE A 6 -1.58 -23.28 10.99
N LYS A 7 -0.88 -23.47 9.86
CA LYS A 7 -0.16 -22.38 9.19
C LYS A 7 -1.10 -21.27 8.71
N LEU A 8 -2.26 -21.62 8.14
CA LEU A 8 -3.27 -20.64 7.70
C LEU A 8 -3.80 -19.83 8.89
N VAL A 9 -4.16 -20.50 9.99
CA VAL A 9 -4.72 -19.84 11.17
C VAL A 9 -3.69 -18.96 11.88
N ILE A 10 -2.45 -19.42 12.03
CA ILE A 10 -1.38 -18.64 12.67
C ILE A 10 -0.99 -17.44 11.81
N GLY A 11 -0.86 -17.61 10.48
CA GLY A 11 -0.55 -16.51 9.55
C GLY A 11 -1.59 -15.39 9.61
N ASP A 12 -2.87 -15.73 9.52
CA ASP A 12 -3.97 -14.77 9.67
C ASP A 12 -3.93 -14.01 11.01
N MET A 13 -3.49 -14.67 12.08
CA MET A 13 -3.39 -14.07 13.42
C MET A 13 -2.24 -13.08 13.53
N GLU A 14 -1.10 -13.38 12.90
CA GLU A 14 0.05 -12.47 12.85
C GLU A 14 -0.26 -11.23 12.01
N GLU A 15 -0.87 -11.39 10.83
CA GLU A 15 -1.30 -10.27 9.98
C GLU A 15 -2.30 -9.37 10.70
N LYS A 16 -3.33 -9.95 11.34
CA LYS A 16 -4.30 -9.20 12.16
C LYS A 16 -3.63 -8.46 13.32
N LYS A 17 -2.64 -9.08 13.96
CA LYS A 17 -1.89 -8.45 15.05
C LYS A 17 -1.06 -7.28 14.55
N ALA A 18 -0.35 -7.43 13.44
CA ALA A 18 0.43 -6.37 12.81
C ALA A 18 -0.47 -5.20 12.39
N TYR A 19 -1.59 -5.49 11.74
CA TYR A 19 -2.59 -4.48 11.39
C TYR A 19 -3.12 -3.72 12.62
N LYS A 20 -3.47 -4.44 13.68
CA LYS A 20 -3.95 -3.82 14.93
C LYS A 20 -2.89 -2.95 15.59
N GLN A 21 -1.62 -3.35 15.55
CA GLN A 21 -0.51 -2.55 16.08
C GLN A 21 -0.32 -1.27 15.25
N MET A 22 -0.34 -1.37 13.92
CA MET A 22 -0.29 -0.21 13.02
C MET A 22 -1.44 0.75 13.30
N MET A 23 -2.68 0.26 13.38
CA MET A 23 -3.83 1.13 13.64
C MET A 23 -3.80 1.77 15.04
N LYS A 24 -3.20 1.10 16.03
CA LYS A 24 -2.97 1.73 17.35
C LYS A 24 -2.03 2.93 17.25
N ARG A 25 -1.00 2.87 16.39
CA ARG A 25 -0.12 4.01 16.12
C ARG A 25 -0.90 5.15 15.46
N VAL A 26 -1.71 4.84 14.46
CA VAL A 26 -2.60 5.80 13.79
C VAL A 26 -3.55 6.46 14.79
N ASP A 27 -4.13 5.70 15.72
CA ASP A 27 -5.08 6.20 16.72
C ASP A 27 -4.43 7.11 17.77
N ASN A 28 -3.10 7.04 17.94
CA ASN A 28 -2.35 7.92 18.82
C ASN A 28 -1.95 9.25 18.15
N LEU A 29 -2.03 9.35 16.82
CA LEU A 29 -1.75 10.59 16.10
C LEU A 29 -2.86 11.63 16.37
N PRO A 30 -2.57 12.94 16.19
CA PRO A 30 -3.59 13.98 16.20
C PRO A 30 -4.73 13.68 15.25
N LYS A 31 -5.93 14.21 15.56
CA LYS A 31 -7.18 13.89 14.85
C LYS A 31 -7.10 14.08 13.34
N ASP A 32 -6.39 15.11 12.88
CA ASP A 32 -6.31 15.43 11.46
C ASP A 32 -5.42 14.41 10.72
N TYR A 33 -4.32 13.99 11.33
CA TYR A 33 -3.43 12.94 10.81
C TYR A 33 -4.12 11.58 10.76
N SER A 34 -4.78 11.17 11.85
CA SER A 34 -5.51 9.90 11.90
C SER A 34 -6.68 9.87 10.91
N HIS A 35 -7.39 10.99 10.73
CA HIS A 35 -8.42 11.13 9.71
C HIS A 35 -7.84 11.00 8.30
N ALA A 36 -6.76 11.72 8.00
CA ALA A 36 -6.10 11.67 6.69
C ALA A 36 -5.62 10.25 6.35
N PHE A 37 -4.97 9.56 7.30
CA PHE A 37 -4.51 8.19 7.10
C PHE A 37 -5.66 7.27 6.68
N ARG A 38 -6.78 7.32 7.40
CA ARG A 38 -7.95 6.46 7.11
C ARG A 38 -8.55 6.77 5.75
N LYS A 39 -8.55 8.04 5.32
CA LYS A 39 -9.03 8.44 3.99
C LYS A 39 -8.09 7.97 2.88
N ILE A 40 -6.78 8.13 3.06
CA ILE A 40 -5.75 7.63 2.14
C ILE A 40 -5.83 6.11 2.02
N GLN A 41 -5.86 5.41 3.16
CA GLN A 41 -5.98 3.95 3.18
C GLN A 41 -7.23 3.46 2.43
N HIS A 42 -8.39 4.08 2.68
CA HIS A 42 -9.62 3.75 1.97
C HIS A 42 -9.52 4.00 0.47
N TYR A 43 -8.94 5.14 0.07
CA TYR A 43 -8.69 5.45 -1.33
C TYR A 43 -7.81 4.39 -2.00
N MET A 44 -6.65 4.07 -1.42
CA MET A 44 -5.71 3.09 -1.97
C MET A 44 -6.35 1.70 -2.13
N TYR A 45 -7.15 1.25 -1.16
CA TYR A 45 -7.90 0.00 -1.31
C TYR A 45 -9.00 0.04 -2.38
N SER A 46 -9.54 1.22 -2.67
CA SER A 46 -10.61 1.40 -3.67
C SER A 46 -10.07 1.44 -5.10
N VAL A 47 -8.93 2.09 -5.31
CA VAL A 47 -8.35 2.29 -6.65
C VAL A 47 -7.29 1.25 -7.02
N GLY A 48 -6.64 0.64 -6.02
CA GLY A 48 -5.53 -0.28 -6.22
C GLY A 48 -4.25 0.42 -6.68
N SER A 49 -3.18 -0.36 -6.89
CA SER A 49 -1.89 0.19 -7.32
C SER A 49 -1.99 0.76 -8.74
N PRO A 50 -1.49 1.99 -9.00
CA PRO A 50 -1.50 2.59 -10.34
C PRO A 50 -0.80 1.71 -11.39
N GLU A 51 0.21 0.94 -10.99
CA GLU A 51 1.00 0.06 -11.87
C GLU A 51 0.51 -1.40 -11.87
N GLY A 52 -0.57 -1.68 -11.15
CA GLY A 52 -1.16 -3.02 -11.03
C GLY A 52 -0.41 -3.96 -10.09
N ASP A 53 0.63 -3.48 -9.41
CA ASP A 53 1.33 -4.23 -8.38
C ASP A 53 0.53 -4.23 -7.07
N MET A 54 -0.29 -5.26 -6.88
CA MET A 54 -1.08 -5.43 -5.65
C MET A 54 -0.26 -5.99 -4.48
N SER A 55 1.00 -6.38 -4.69
CA SER A 55 1.84 -6.93 -3.62
C SER A 55 2.18 -5.88 -2.55
N ILE A 56 2.19 -4.59 -2.92
CA ILE A 56 2.40 -3.45 -2.01
C ILE A 56 1.38 -3.38 -0.85
N PHE A 57 0.25 -4.09 -0.96
CA PHE A 57 -0.78 -4.17 0.07
C PHE A 57 -0.63 -5.37 1.01
N THR A 58 0.21 -6.35 0.69
CA THR A 58 0.18 -7.68 1.35
C THR A 58 0.86 -7.71 2.70
N ASP A 59 1.94 -6.96 2.90
CA ASP A 59 2.76 -7.00 4.12
C ASP A 59 2.60 -5.76 5.01
N LEU A 60 1.68 -4.86 4.63
CA LEU A 60 1.44 -3.56 5.27
C LEU A 60 2.64 -2.60 5.25
N ASN A 61 3.79 -2.93 4.62
CA ASN A 61 5.01 -2.11 4.70
C ASN A 61 4.79 -0.71 4.15
N MET A 62 4.05 -0.59 3.04
CA MET A 62 3.64 0.70 2.49
C MET A 62 2.87 1.53 3.53
N PHE A 63 1.87 0.93 4.20
CA PHE A 63 1.08 1.64 5.20
C PHE A 63 1.89 1.97 6.45
N LEU A 64 2.81 1.09 6.87
CA LEU A 64 3.74 1.38 7.97
C LEU A 64 4.63 2.58 7.61
N GLY A 65 5.16 2.65 6.39
CA GLY A 65 5.90 3.82 5.93
C GLY A 65 5.08 5.12 5.94
N LEU A 66 3.78 5.05 5.64
CA LEU A 66 2.89 6.21 5.76
C LEU A 66 2.68 6.62 7.22
N VAL A 67 2.55 5.66 8.14
CA VAL A 67 2.50 5.95 9.59
C VAL A 67 3.79 6.58 10.06
N ASP A 68 4.94 6.04 9.65
CA ASP A 68 6.28 6.57 10.01
C ASP A 68 6.44 8.02 9.53
N LEU A 69 6.02 8.32 8.29
CA LEU A 69 6.00 9.68 7.75
C LEU A 69 5.13 10.62 8.60
N PHE A 70 3.96 10.17 9.03
CA PHE A 70 3.03 10.98 9.81
C PHE A 70 3.53 11.22 11.24
N GLU A 71 4.07 10.21 11.91
CA GLU A 71 4.68 10.35 13.24
C GLU A 71 5.88 11.31 13.20
N ALA A 72 6.75 11.19 12.19
CA ALA A 72 7.87 12.11 12.02
C ALA A 72 7.41 13.56 11.77
N SER A 73 6.40 13.74 10.91
CA SER A 73 5.87 15.06 10.58
C SER A 73 5.16 15.72 11.77
N GLU A 74 4.47 14.92 12.59
CA GLU A 74 3.85 15.37 13.84
C GLU A 74 4.90 15.82 14.85
N ALA A 75 5.98 15.04 15.03
CA ALA A 75 7.08 15.39 15.91
C ALA A 75 7.80 16.69 15.48
N GLU A 76 7.79 16.99 14.18
CA GLU A 76 8.29 18.25 13.61
C GLU A 76 7.28 19.41 13.69
N GLY A 77 6.06 19.17 14.16
CA GLY A 77 5.01 20.18 14.28
C GLY A 77 4.38 20.61 12.96
N ARG A 78 4.53 19.82 11.89
CA ARG A 78 3.92 20.11 10.59
C ARG A 78 2.43 19.82 10.61
N GLN A 79 1.64 20.60 9.87
CA GLN A 79 0.23 20.25 9.66
C GLN A 79 0.13 19.17 8.60
N VAL A 80 -0.88 18.29 8.70
CA VAL A 80 -1.01 17.14 7.80
C VAL A 80 -1.06 17.54 6.31
N LEU A 81 -1.72 18.66 5.98
CA LEU A 81 -1.80 19.17 4.60
C LEU A 81 -0.47 19.73 4.08
N ASP A 82 0.45 20.14 4.96
CA ASP A 82 1.81 20.51 4.56
C ASP A 82 2.64 19.27 4.17
N VAL A 83 2.24 18.09 4.64
CA VAL A 83 2.90 16.81 4.37
C VAL A 83 2.35 16.16 3.11
N ILE A 84 1.02 16.08 2.99
CA ILE A 84 0.34 15.35 1.90
C ILE A 84 -0.15 16.25 0.77
N GLY A 85 -0.11 17.57 0.93
CA GLY A 85 -0.64 18.53 -0.03
C GLY A 85 -2.18 18.56 -0.10
N SER A 86 -2.71 19.49 -0.90
CA SER A 86 -4.15 19.62 -1.13
C SER A 86 -4.72 18.58 -2.09
N ASP A 87 -3.87 17.99 -2.95
CA ASP A 87 -4.24 16.91 -3.87
C ASP A 87 -3.87 15.55 -3.25
N VAL A 88 -4.72 15.09 -2.32
CA VAL A 88 -4.49 13.87 -1.55
C VAL A 88 -4.55 12.61 -2.42
N ALA A 89 -5.33 12.63 -3.51
CA ALA A 89 -5.39 11.53 -4.46
C ALA A 89 -4.06 11.38 -5.19
N LYS A 90 -3.51 12.49 -5.71
CA LYS A 90 -2.20 12.48 -6.33
C LYS A 90 -1.11 12.03 -5.36
N PHE A 91 -1.11 12.54 -4.13
CA PHE A 91 -0.18 12.08 -3.10
C PHE A 91 -0.27 10.55 -2.90
N SER A 92 -1.49 10.02 -2.81
CA SER A 92 -1.71 8.58 -2.60
C SER A 92 -1.18 7.74 -3.77
N ASP A 93 -1.40 8.19 -5.01
CA ASP A 93 -0.90 7.53 -6.21
C ASP A 93 0.63 7.54 -6.28
N ASP A 94 1.24 8.70 -6.03
CA ASP A 94 2.70 8.85 -6.03
C ASP A 94 3.32 7.99 -4.91
N PHE A 95 2.69 7.95 -3.74
CA PHE A 95 3.13 7.15 -2.60
C PHE A 95 3.08 5.65 -2.90
N MET A 96 2.02 5.16 -3.56
CA MET A 96 1.93 3.76 -4.00
C MET A 96 3.03 3.42 -5.02
N ARG A 97 3.30 4.30 -5.99
CA ARG A 97 4.38 4.11 -6.98
C ARG A 97 5.75 4.03 -6.31
N ALA A 98 6.04 4.96 -5.39
CA ALA A 98 7.30 4.98 -4.66
C ALA A 98 7.49 3.74 -3.76
N SER A 99 6.41 3.07 -3.40
CA SER A 99 6.42 1.86 -2.56
C SER A 99 6.55 0.57 -3.37
N SER A 100 6.38 0.61 -4.69
CA SER A 100 6.58 -0.58 -5.52
C SER A 100 8.07 -0.84 -5.72
N THR A 101 8.46 -2.11 -5.58
CA THR A 101 9.84 -2.58 -5.77
C THR A 101 10.02 -3.35 -7.08
N ASN A 102 8.93 -3.55 -7.83
CA ASN A 102 8.94 -4.35 -9.04
C ASN A 102 9.55 -3.56 -10.21
N THR A 103 10.44 -4.23 -10.94
CA THR A 103 11.12 -3.66 -12.11
C THR A 103 10.35 -3.84 -13.42
N GLU A 104 9.41 -4.79 -13.45
CA GLU A 104 8.46 -5.00 -14.55
C GLU A 104 7.05 -4.96 -13.97
N THR A 105 6.22 -4.04 -14.45
CA THR A 105 4.85 -3.88 -13.99
C THR A 105 3.94 -4.94 -14.60
N LEU A 106 2.83 -5.29 -13.93
CA LEU A 106 1.85 -6.22 -14.50
C LEU A 106 1.30 -5.72 -15.85
N ARG A 107 1.19 -4.39 -16.00
CA ARG A 107 0.77 -3.72 -17.24
C ARG A 107 1.77 -3.96 -18.39
N GLU A 108 3.07 -3.92 -18.13
CA GLU A 108 4.08 -4.22 -19.14
C GLU A 108 4.09 -5.70 -19.49
N LYS A 109 4.00 -6.56 -18.46
CA LYS A 109 3.99 -8.00 -18.62
C LYS A 109 2.87 -8.50 -19.54
N ILE A 110 1.63 -8.04 -19.34
CA ILE A 110 0.50 -8.45 -20.18
C ILE A 110 0.67 -8.00 -21.64
N ASN A 111 1.18 -6.78 -21.86
CA ASN A 111 1.45 -6.28 -23.21
C ASN A 111 2.49 -7.15 -23.92
N LYS A 112 3.57 -7.48 -23.23
CA LYS A 112 4.65 -8.34 -23.76
C LYS A 112 4.14 -9.74 -24.09
N GLU A 113 3.38 -10.37 -23.18
CA GLU A 113 2.83 -11.70 -23.39
C GLU A 113 1.91 -11.79 -24.63
N ILE A 114 1.03 -10.78 -24.81
CA ILE A 114 0.13 -10.73 -25.97
C ILE A 114 0.92 -10.51 -27.25
N ILE A 115 1.84 -9.53 -27.29
CA ILE A 115 2.65 -9.23 -28.48
C ILE A 115 3.49 -10.44 -28.88
N GLU A 116 4.13 -11.12 -27.92
CA GLU A 116 4.93 -12.32 -28.18
C GLU A 116 4.09 -13.48 -28.73
N LYS A 117 2.84 -13.64 -28.27
CA LYS A 117 1.94 -14.68 -28.75
C LYS A 117 1.57 -14.47 -30.22
N PHE A 118 1.18 -13.26 -30.62
CA PHE A 118 0.75 -12.97 -31.99
C PHE A 118 1.92 -12.83 -32.97
N ASN A 119 3.10 -12.37 -32.54
CA ASN A 119 4.30 -12.35 -33.40
C ASN A 119 4.86 -13.75 -33.73
N LYS A 120 4.52 -14.78 -32.95
CA LYS A 120 4.94 -16.17 -33.19
C LYS A 120 4.00 -16.93 -34.13
N GLU A 121 2.79 -16.41 -34.40
CA GLU A 121 1.81 -17.04 -35.30
C GLU A 121 1.97 -16.61 -36.77
N GLU A 122 2.80 -15.60 -37.03
CA GLU A 122 3.14 -15.12 -38.39
C GLU A 122 4.43 -15.75 -38.98
N LYS A 123 5.02 -16.75 -38.32
CA LYS A 123 6.19 -17.51 -38.81
C LYS A 123 5.88 -19.00 -38.93
#